data_AF-A0A6P8PAG6-F1
#
_entry.id   AF-A0A6P8PAG6-F1
#
_cell.length_a   1.000
_cell.length_b   1.000
_cell.length_c   1.000
_cell.angle_alpha   90.00
_cell.angle_beta   90.00
_cell.angle_gamma   90.00
#
_symmetry.space_group_name_H-M   'P 1'
#
loop_
_entity.id
_entity.type
_entity.pdbx_description
1 polymer ?
#
loop_
_entity_poly.entity_id
_entity_poly.type
_entity_poly.pdbx_seq_one_letter_code
_entity_poly.pdbx_strand_id
1 'polypeptide(L)'
;MDDAGAEAAPLPGGEASDSEYWEEAGPPRVQTGSEAGTRSDSCLSSPEQHADKMSQTQYTEVKVRGYKEFIQALARFPEQLVFALFCGSKNETGASWCPDCVKAEPIVQENLQYLPEESIFIYCDVGEREYWKNPSNEFKQNLKLTGVPTLLKCGTPQKLVEEECFKSALVQMLFTDD
;
A
#
# COMPACT_ATOMS: atom_id res chain seq x y z
N MET A 1 18.85 51.52 -32.60
CA MET A 1 18.35 51.52 -31.21
C MET A 1 18.15 50.05 -30.84
N ASP A 2 19.19 49.24 -31.01
CA ASP A 2 20.39 49.14 -30.13
C ASP A 2 19.97 48.42 -28.86
N ASP A 3 20.32 47.12 -28.74
CA ASP A 3 21.47 46.62 -27.95
C ASP A 3 21.02 46.48 -26.47
N ALA A 4 21.21 45.42 -25.71
CA ALA A 4 22.19 44.35 -25.56
C ALA A 4 21.45 43.22 -24.77
N GLY A 5 21.84 41.94 -24.70
CA GLY A 5 23.18 41.36 -24.66
C GLY A 5 23.40 40.67 -23.30
N ALA A 6 23.50 39.34 -23.35
CA ALA A 6 24.21 38.42 -22.42
C ALA A 6 23.75 38.40 -20.92
N GLU A 7 23.95 37.37 -20.10
CA GLU A 7 24.95 36.32 -20.04
C GLU A 7 24.36 35.03 -19.43
N ALA A 8 24.91 33.89 -19.85
CA ALA A 8 24.84 32.62 -19.16
C ALA A 8 26.18 32.37 -18.44
N ALA A 9 26.15 31.85 -17.21
CA ALA A 9 27.15 30.98 -16.55
C ALA A 9 26.92 30.95 -15.03
N PRO A 10 27.57 30.08 -14.24
CA PRO A 10 27.69 28.63 -14.37
C PRO A 10 27.28 27.91 -13.06
N LEU A 11 27.11 26.58 -13.16
CA LEU A 11 27.04 25.68 -12.00
C LEU A 11 28.42 25.57 -11.34
N PRO A 12 28.50 25.57 -10.00
CA PRO A 12 29.47 24.78 -9.25
C PRO A 12 28.72 23.66 -8.50
N GLY A 13 29.22 22.48 -8.26
CA GLY A 13 30.58 21.94 -8.27
C GLY A 13 30.44 20.69 -7.40
N GLY A 14 30.74 19.52 -7.96
CA GLY A 14 30.82 18.29 -7.19
C GLY A 14 32.24 18.15 -6.67
N GLU A 15 32.41 17.93 -5.36
CA GLU A 15 33.65 17.42 -4.77
C GLU A 15 33.34 16.55 -3.53
N ALA A 16 33.93 15.35 -3.54
CA ALA A 16 34.54 14.57 -2.45
C ALA A 16 33.69 14.25 -1.19
N SER A 17 33.37 12.97 -0.94
CA SER A 17 34.20 11.96 -0.24
C SER A 17 34.21 12.14 1.27
N ASP A 18 33.68 11.13 1.97
CA ASP A 18 34.22 10.50 3.20
C ASP A 18 33.25 9.33 3.52
N SER A 19 33.59 8.08 3.26
CA SER A 19 34.43 7.20 4.08
C SER A 19 33.99 7.12 5.55
N GLU A 20 32.95 6.33 5.83
CA GLU A 20 32.84 5.65 7.12
C GLU A 20 32.56 4.15 6.90
N TYR A 21 33.69 3.46 6.90
CA TYR A 21 33.95 2.06 7.11
C TYR A 21 33.41 1.64 8.48
N TRP A 22 32.39 0.77 8.52
CA TRP A 22 31.95 0.14 9.76
C TRP A 22 32.69 -1.17 9.98
N GLU A 23 33.53 -1.19 11.01
CA GLU A 23 34.24 -2.37 11.51
C GLU A 23 33.33 -3.30 12.32
N GLU A 24 33.35 -4.57 11.92
CA GLU A 24 33.54 -5.76 12.77
C GLU A 24 32.70 -5.89 14.07
N ALA A 25 31.66 -6.73 13.99
CA ALA A 25 31.21 -7.54 15.13
C ALA A 25 31.12 -9.01 14.71
N GLY A 26 32.18 -9.76 14.98
CA GLY A 26 32.26 -11.20 14.70
C GLY A 26 31.29 -12.04 15.55
N PRO A 27 30.90 -13.23 15.07
CA PRO A 27 30.03 -14.14 15.81
C PRO A 27 30.81 -14.95 16.86
N PRO A 28 30.23 -15.24 18.04
CA PRO A 28 30.84 -16.19 18.97
C PRO A 28 30.60 -17.65 18.52
N ARG A 29 31.68 -18.43 18.51
CA ARG A 29 31.72 -19.89 18.30
C ARG A 29 31.88 -20.59 19.65
N VAL A 30 30.97 -21.50 20.01
CA VAL A 30 31.21 -22.56 21.02
C VAL A 30 30.31 -23.75 20.69
N GLN A 31 30.86 -24.79 20.06
CA GLN A 31 31.31 -26.08 20.60
C GLN A 31 30.20 -27.08 20.97
N THR A 32 30.49 -28.29 20.50
CA THR A 32 29.74 -29.54 20.45
C THR A 32 29.55 -30.20 21.82
N GLY A 33 28.39 -30.86 22.01
CA GLY A 33 28.18 -31.87 23.04
C GLY A 33 27.34 -33.02 22.47
N SER A 34 27.98 -34.16 22.26
CA SER A 34 27.36 -35.46 22.01
C SER A 34 26.90 -36.04 23.34
N GLU A 35 25.74 -36.69 23.39
CA GLU A 35 25.55 -37.93 24.16
C GLU A 35 24.20 -38.59 23.84
N ALA A 36 24.27 -39.92 23.68
CA ALA A 36 23.20 -40.81 23.27
C ALA A 36 22.32 -41.22 24.46
N GLY A 37 21.01 -41.40 24.21
CA GLY A 37 20.07 -41.94 25.18
C GLY A 37 18.89 -42.60 24.48
N THR A 38 18.88 -43.93 24.49
CA THR A 38 17.88 -44.81 23.90
C THR A 38 16.60 -44.90 24.74
N ARG A 39 15.42 -44.92 24.10
CA ARG A 39 14.36 -45.97 24.20
C ARG A 39 12.92 -45.43 24.16
N SER A 40 12.21 -45.95 23.16
CA SER A 40 10.83 -46.48 23.13
C SER A 40 9.61 -45.58 23.41
N ASP A 41 8.79 -45.54 22.35
CA ASP A 41 7.33 -45.63 22.32
C ASP A 41 6.50 -44.51 22.96
N SER A 42 5.85 -43.71 22.11
CA SER A 42 4.43 -43.95 21.80
C SER A 42 3.89 -42.86 20.88
N CYS A 43 3.06 -43.30 19.94
CA CYS A 43 2.33 -42.50 18.98
C CYS A 43 1.47 -41.44 19.67
N LEU A 44 1.70 -40.17 19.36
CA LEU A 44 0.67 -39.16 19.38
C LEU A 44 0.72 -38.39 18.06
N SER A 45 -0.42 -38.44 17.40
CA SER A 45 -0.79 -37.84 16.14
C SER A 45 -0.57 -36.34 16.06
N SER A 46 -0.23 -35.91 14.84
CA SER A 46 -0.31 -34.56 14.28
C SER A 46 0.90 -33.66 14.54
N PRO A 47 1.59 -33.32 13.43
CA PRO A 47 1.91 -31.94 13.13
C PRO A 47 1.05 -31.49 11.95
N GLU A 48 0.29 -30.42 12.16
CA GLU A 48 -0.28 -29.58 11.12
C GLU A 48 0.80 -29.30 10.06
N GLN A 49 0.68 -29.94 8.91
CA GLN A 49 1.63 -29.75 7.82
C GLN A 49 1.13 -28.65 6.89
N HIS A 50 1.74 -27.49 7.11
CA HIS A 50 2.20 -26.56 6.09
C HIS A 50 1.15 -25.83 5.27
N ALA A 51 0.61 -24.74 5.84
CA ALA A 51 0.25 -23.56 5.06
C ALA A 51 1.54 -22.78 4.71
N ASP A 52 2.39 -23.38 3.87
CA ASP A 52 3.51 -22.68 3.25
C ASP A 52 3.17 -22.51 1.77
N LYS A 53 2.38 -21.48 1.48
CA LYS A 53 2.22 -20.97 0.11
C LYS A 53 1.91 -19.47 0.12
N MET A 54 2.78 -18.71 0.77
CA MET A 54 2.85 -17.26 0.58
C MET A 54 4.11 -16.93 -0.20
N SER A 55 4.00 -16.77 -1.52
CA SER A 55 4.92 -15.94 -2.30
C SER A 55 4.49 -15.96 -3.77
N GLN A 56 3.48 -15.16 -4.10
CA GLN A 56 3.43 -14.43 -5.36
C GLN A 56 2.35 -13.36 -5.19
N THR A 57 2.78 -12.10 -5.16
CA THR A 57 1.86 -10.96 -5.14
C THR A 57 1.09 -10.99 -6.45
N GLN A 58 -0.18 -11.40 -6.39
CA GLN A 58 -1.05 -11.59 -7.57
C GLN A 58 -1.52 -10.26 -8.17
N TYR A 59 -1.26 -9.13 -7.51
CA TYR A 59 -1.75 -7.80 -7.89
C TYR A 59 -0.61 -6.79 -8.02
N THR A 60 -0.87 -5.70 -8.73
CA THR A 60 0.02 -4.52 -8.81
C THR A 60 -0.48 -3.42 -7.89
N GLU A 61 0.34 -2.95 -6.95
CA GLU A 61 0.02 -1.81 -6.10
C GLU A 61 0.49 -0.48 -6.73
N VAL A 62 -0.38 0.54 -6.71
CA VAL A 62 -0.08 1.89 -7.17
C VAL A 62 -0.53 2.89 -6.11
N LYS A 63 0.36 3.80 -5.72
CA LYS A 63 0.04 4.91 -4.81
C LYS A 63 -0.08 6.19 -5.61
N VAL A 64 -1.18 6.92 -5.42
CA VAL A 64 -1.47 8.17 -6.11
C VAL A 64 -1.94 9.24 -5.13
N ARG A 65 -1.76 10.51 -5.48
CA ARG A 65 -2.24 11.65 -4.71
C ARG A 65 -3.13 12.55 -5.56
N GLY A 66 -4.35 12.74 -5.09
CA GLY A 66 -5.34 13.61 -5.73
C GLY A 66 -6.01 12.99 -6.96
N TYR A 67 -7.06 13.67 -7.42
CA TYR A 67 -7.95 13.14 -8.44
C TYR A 67 -7.28 12.98 -9.81
N LYS A 68 -6.40 13.92 -10.18
CA LYS A 68 -5.71 13.89 -11.48
C LYS A 68 -4.83 12.65 -11.63
N GLU A 69 -4.01 12.34 -10.62
CA GLU A 69 -3.14 11.16 -10.64
C GLU A 69 -3.95 9.86 -10.61
N PHE A 70 -5.06 9.85 -9.86
CA PHE A 70 -5.98 8.72 -9.87
C PHE A 70 -6.53 8.41 -11.27
N ILE A 71 -7.01 9.42 -12.01
CA ILE A 71 -7.49 9.21 -13.39
C ILE A 71 -6.36 8.78 -14.32
N GLN A 72 -5.15 9.30 -14.16
CA GLN A 72 -3.99 8.85 -14.92
C GLN A 72 -3.63 7.38 -14.65
N ALA A 73 -3.75 6.94 -13.40
CA ALA A 73 -3.56 5.55 -13.03
C ALA A 73 -4.63 4.65 -13.66
N LEU A 74 -5.90 5.05 -13.63
CA LEU A 74 -6.96 4.30 -14.34
C LEU A 74 -6.69 4.20 -15.84
N ALA A 75 -6.23 5.27 -16.47
CA ALA A 75 -5.91 5.28 -17.90
C ALA A 75 -4.72 4.38 -18.27
N ARG A 76 -3.84 4.07 -17.31
CA ARG A 76 -2.71 3.14 -17.50
C ARG A 76 -3.14 1.67 -17.53
N PHE A 77 -4.28 1.36 -16.91
CA PHE A 77 -4.79 -0.01 -16.76
C PHE A 77 -6.24 -0.14 -17.27
N PRO A 78 -6.51 0.12 -18.56
CA PRO A 78 -7.87 0.16 -19.08
C PRO A 78 -8.56 -1.21 -19.15
N GLU A 79 -7.78 -2.31 -19.17
CA GLU A 79 -8.30 -3.68 -19.34
C GLU A 79 -8.20 -4.52 -18.04
N GLN A 80 -7.66 -3.97 -16.97
CA GLN A 80 -7.48 -4.68 -15.69
C GLN A 80 -8.59 -4.34 -14.70
N LEU A 81 -8.87 -5.28 -13.80
CA LEU A 81 -9.71 -5.00 -12.63
C LEU A 81 -8.95 -4.08 -11.67
N VAL A 82 -9.52 -2.90 -11.41
CA VAL A 82 -8.91 -1.91 -10.53
C VAL A 82 -9.73 -1.75 -9.26
N PHE A 83 -9.10 -1.93 -8.10
CA PHE A 83 -9.65 -1.66 -6.79
C PHE A 83 -8.97 -0.42 -6.21
N ALA A 84 -9.75 0.56 -5.80
CA ALA A 84 -9.22 1.83 -5.29
C ALA A 84 -9.65 2.06 -3.85
N LEU A 85 -8.69 2.26 -2.95
CA LEU A 85 -8.91 2.72 -1.59
C LEU A 85 -8.65 4.23 -1.52
N PHE A 86 -9.67 5.00 -1.22
CA PHE A 86 -9.58 6.45 -1.01
C PHE A 86 -9.45 6.74 0.47
N CYS A 87 -8.32 7.31 0.87
CA CYS A 87 -8.03 7.67 2.25
C CYS A 87 -7.58 9.13 2.36
N GLY A 88 -7.82 9.75 3.52
CA GLY A 88 -7.28 11.06 3.83
C GLY A 88 -5.75 11.06 3.86
N SER A 89 -5.14 12.18 3.47
CA SER A 89 -3.69 12.37 3.55
C SER A 89 -3.11 12.05 4.91
N LYS A 90 -1.88 11.54 4.87
CA LYS A 90 -1.09 11.15 6.03
C LYS A 90 -0.24 12.33 6.51
N ASN A 91 -0.16 12.50 7.81
CA ASN A 91 0.76 13.43 8.46
C ASN A 91 2.21 12.89 8.44
N GLU A 92 3.13 13.62 9.05
CA GLU A 92 4.56 13.24 9.14
C GLU A 92 4.80 11.90 9.85
N THR A 93 3.88 11.48 10.73
CA THR A 93 3.95 10.18 11.41
C THR A 93 3.32 9.05 10.59
N GLY A 94 2.91 9.31 9.36
CA GLY A 94 2.27 8.33 8.48
C GLY A 94 0.80 8.01 8.83
N ALA A 95 0.19 8.75 9.75
CA ALA A 95 -1.20 8.56 10.16
C ALA A 95 -2.13 9.51 9.39
N SER A 96 -3.25 8.99 8.88
CA SER A 96 -4.26 9.81 8.22
C SER A 96 -4.92 10.78 9.20
N TRP A 97 -5.28 11.98 8.74
CA TRP A 97 -6.13 12.90 9.53
C TRP A 97 -7.52 12.32 9.83
N CYS A 98 -7.93 11.30 9.08
CA CYS A 98 -9.17 10.57 9.28
C CYS A 98 -8.94 9.32 10.14
N PRO A 99 -9.54 9.22 11.34
CA PRO A 99 -9.35 8.05 12.22
C PRO A 99 -9.90 6.76 11.61
N ASP A 100 -10.95 6.86 10.80
CA ASP A 100 -11.52 5.71 10.08
C ASP A 100 -10.56 5.18 9.03
N CYS A 101 -9.81 6.06 8.34
CA CYS A 101 -8.77 5.63 7.41
C CYS A 101 -7.65 4.88 8.13
N VAL A 102 -7.23 5.36 9.32
CA VAL A 102 -6.22 4.68 10.16
C VAL A 102 -6.69 3.27 10.57
N LYS A 103 -7.99 3.11 10.84
CA LYS A 103 -8.57 1.81 11.22
C LYS A 103 -8.78 0.88 10.02
N ALA A 104 -9.23 1.38 8.88
CA ALA A 104 -9.53 0.58 7.70
C ALA A 104 -8.30 0.12 6.94
N GLU A 105 -7.26 0.96 6.83
CA GLU A 105 -6.08 0.65 6.03
C GLU A 105 -5.44 -0.70 6.37
N PRO A 106 -5.15 -1.06 7.64
CA PRO A 106 -4.57 -2.37 7.96
C PRO A 106 -5.50 -3.52 7.58
N ILE A 107 -6.82 -3.36 7.77
CA ILE A 107 -7.81 -4.39 7.44
C ILE A 107 -7.85 -4.61 5.93
N VAL A 108 -7.83 -3.54 5.13
CA VAL A 108 -7.79 -3.67 3.67
C VAL A 108 -6.48 -4.30 3.22
N GLN A 109 -5.34 -3.89 3.80
CA GLN A 109 -4.01 -4.44 3.49
C GLN A 109 -3.91 -5.95 3.77
N GLU A 110 -4.41 -6.40 4.92
CA GLU A 110 -4.47 -7.84 5.26
C GLU A 110 -5.29 -8.66 4.25
N ASN A 111 -6.28 -8.03 3.61
CA ASN A 111 -7.16 -8.69 2.66
C ASN A 111 -6.71 -8.57 1.19
N LEU A 112 -5.62 -7.84 0.89
CA LEU A 112 -5.11 -7.71 -0.49
C LEU A 112 -4.69 -9.06 -1.10
N GLN A 113 -4.40 -10.06 -0.28
CA GLN A 113 -4.11 -11.42 -0.74
C GLN A 113 -5.29 -12.13 -1.44
N TYR A 114 -6.52 -11.60 -1.29
CA TYR A 114 -7.71 -12.12 -1.95
C TYR A 114 -8.04 -11.40 -3.26
N LEU A 115 -7.22 -10.44 -3.67
CA LEU A 115 -7.40 -9.76 -4.95
C LEU A 115 -7.24 -10.74 -6.12
N PRO A 116 -8.00 -10.57 -7.22
CA PRO A 116 -7.83 -11.39 -8.41
C PRO A 116 -6.42 -11.26 -8.99
N GLU A 117 -5.98 -12.30 -9.69
CA GLU A 117 -4.71 -12.27 -10.43
C GLU A 117 -4.69 -11.14 -11.46
N GLU A 118 -3.53 -10.50 -11.60
CA GLU A 118 -3.27 -9.38 -12.52
C GLU A 118 -4.13 -8.14 -12.27
N SER A 119 -4.82 -8.06 -11.13
CA SER A 119 -5.58 -6.87 -10.72
C SER A 119 -4.66 -5.75 -10.23
N ILE A 120 -5.21 -4.54 -10.20
CA ILE A 120 -4.52 -3.33 -9.75
C ILE A 120 -5.17 -2.84 -8.46
N PHE A 121 -4.35 -2.66 -7.43
CA PHE A 121 -4.77 -1.98 -6.21
C PHE A 121 -4.22 -0.55 -6.20
N ILE A 122 -5.10 0.44 -6.11
CA ILE A 122 -4.74 1.85 -6.02
C ILE A 122 -5.00 2.35 -4.60
N TYR A 123 -3.95 2.77 -3.91
CA TYR A 123 -4.09 3.62 -2.73
C TYR A 123 -4.12 5.07 -3.18
N CYS A 124 -5.25 5.75 -2.96
CA CYS A 124 -5.47 7.13 -3.37
C CYS A 124 -5.55 8.04 -2.13
N ASP A 125 -4.54 8.91 -1.97
CA ASP A 125 -4.59 10.02 -1.04
C ASP A 125 -5.50 11.12 -1.61
N VAL A 126 -6.65 11.34 -0.96
CA VAL A 126 -7.62 12.36 -1.40
C VAL A 126 -7.18 13.80 -1.08
N GLY A 127 -6.11 13.98 -0.31
CA GLY A 127 -5.58 15.27 0.12
C GLY A 127 -5.95 15.63 1.56
N GLU A 128 -5.79 16.92 1.86
CA GLU A 128 -6.04 17.48 3.21
C GLU A 128 -7.53 17.50 3.57
N ARG A 129 -7.81 17.53 4.88
CA ARG A 129 -9.18 17.51 5.41
C ARG A 129 -10.04 18.66 4.88
N GLU A 130 -9.46 19.83 4.69
CA GLU A 130 -10.12 21.04 4.20
C GLU A 130 -10.59 20.85 2.75
N TYR A 131 -9.75 20.27 1.90
CA TYR A 131 -10.11 19.90 0.54
C TYR A 131 -11.23 18.85 0.53
N TRP A 132 -11.13 17.82 1.37
CA TRP A 132 -12.17 16.79 1.45
C TRP A 132 -13.53 17.36 1.87
N LYS A 133 -13.57 18.31 2.81
CA LYS A 133 -14.83 18.94 3.26
C LYS A 133 -15.53 19.72 2.15
N ASN A 134 -14.81 20.29 1.19
CA ASN A 134 -15.39 21.05 0.09
C ASN A 134 -16.32 20.15 -0.77
N PRO A 135 -17.63 20.44 -0.89
CA PRO A 135 -18.55 19.64 -1.70
C PRO A 135 -18.23 19.69 -3.21
N SER A 136 -17.51 20.71 -3.66
CA SER A 136 -17.11 20.90 -5.06
C SER A 136 -15.80 20.19 -5.44
N ASN A 137 -15.19 19.44 -4.51
CA ASN A 137 -13.98 18.69 -4.84
C ASN A 137 -14.24 17.60 -5.89
N GLU A 138 -13.22 17.27 -6.66
CA GLU A 138 -13.33 16.42 -7.84
C GLU A 138 -13.76 14.99 -7.51
N PHE A 139 -13.38 14.45 -6.34
CA PHE A 139 -13.82 13.12 -5.92
C PHE A 139 -15.33 13.06 -5.67
N LYS A 140 -15.88 14.06 -4.96
CA LYS A 140 -17.32 14.14 -4.69
C LYS A 140 -18.12 14.43 -5.95
N GLN A 141 -17.62 15.31 -6.83
CA GLN A 141 -18.32 15.69 -8.04
C GLN A 141 -18.31 14.59 -9.09
N ASN A 142 -17.17 13.93 -9.32
CA ASN A 142 -17.02 12.98 -10.41
C ASN A 142 -17.25 11.53 -10.00
N LEU A 143 -16.80 11.11 -8.80
CA LEU A 143 -16.93 9.73 -8.31
C LEU A 143 -18.07 9.54 -7.31
N LYS A 144 -18.75 10.63 -6.91
CA LYS A 144 -19.85 10.61 -5.94
C LYS A 144 -19.47 9.91 -4.63
N LEU A 145 -18.22 10.09 -4.19
CA LEU A 145 -17.78 9.60 -2.89
C LEU A 145 -18.47 10.40 -1.79
N THR A 146 -19.01 9.71 -0.79
CA THR A 146 -19.75 10.33 0.32
C THR A 146 -18.92 10.43 1.59
N GLY A 147 -17.93 9.55 1.76
CA GLY A 147 -17.07 9.47 2.94
C GLY A 147 -15.67 8.92 2.60
N VAL A 148 -14.74 9.06 3.53
CA VAL A 148 -13.46 8.34 3.53
C VAL A 148 -13.34 7.60 4.86
N PRO A 149 -12.82 6.37 4.89
CA PRO A 149 -12.32 5.60 3.74
C PRO A 149 -13.45 5.14 2.80
N THR A 150 -13.16 5.00 1.52
CA THR A 150 -14.03 4.28 0.57
C THR A 150 -13.18 3.31 -0.24
N LEU A 151 -13.58 2.04 -0.27
CA LEU A 151 -13.01 1.02 -1.14
C LEU A 151 -13.95 0.80 -2.33
N LEU A 152 -13.46 0.96 -3.56
CA LEU A 152 -14.27 0.95 -4.78
C LEU A 152 -13.71 -0.06 -5.79
N LYS A 153 -14.56 -0.94 -6.33
CA LYS A 153 -14.26 -1.72 -7.55
C LYS A 153 -14.55 -0.84 -8.77
N CYS A 154 -13.50 -0.27 -9.37
CA CYS A 154 -13.62 0.71 -10.45
C CYS A 154 -14.34 0.11 -11.67
N GLY A 155 -15.16 0.92 -12.34
CA GLY A 155 -16.02 0.45 -13.44
C GLY A 155 -17.33 -0.20 -12.99
N THR A 156 -17.54 -0.41 -11.69
CA THR A 156 -18.77 -0.99 -11.12
C THR A 156 -19.39 -0.06 -10.06
N PRO A 157 -20.67 -0.25 -9.69
CA PRO A 157 -21.27 0.46 -8.56
C PRO A 157 -20.84 -0.09 -7.18
N GLN A 158 -20.06 -1.19 -7.14
CA GLN A 158 -19.71 -1.86 -5.90
C GLN A 158 -18.67 -1.06 -5.12
N LYS A 159 -19.01 -0.70 -3.87
CA LYS A 159 -18.13 0.02 -2.97
C LYS A 159 -18.45 -0.29 -1.51
N LEU A 160 -17.45 -0.16 -0.66
CA LEU A 160 -17.58 -0.16 0.80
C LEU A 160 -17.22 1.23 1.30
N VAL A 161 -18.04 1.79 2.17
CA VAL A 161 -17.87 3.15 2.71
C VAL A 161 -17.70 3.09 4.23
N GLU A 162 -16.71 3.81 4.74
CA GLU A 162 -16.48 4.03 6.18
C GLU A 162 -16.49 2.73 6.99
N GLU A 163 -17.54 2.48 7.78
CA GLU A 163 -17.64 1.32 8.66
C GLU A 163 -17.59 -0.03 7.92
N GLU A 164 -18.00 -0.04 6.65
CA GLU A 164 -17.95 -1.24 5.82
C GLU A 164 -16.51 -1.65 5.51
N CYS A 165 -15.58 -0.68 5.43
CA CYS A 165 -14.15 -0.95 5.26
C CYS A 165 -13.50 -1.59 6.48
N PHE A 166 -14.17 -1.58 7.65
CA PHE A 166 -13.67 -2.25 8.86
C PHE A 166 -14.05 -3.72 8.93
N LYS A 167 -14.91 -4.19 8.02
CA LYS A 167 -15.44 -5.55 8.05
C LYS A 167 -14.65 -6.40 7.06
N SER A 168 -13.67 -7.15 7.57
CA SER A 168 -12.83 -8.05 6.76
C SER A 168 -13.65 -8.91 5.80
N ALA A 169 -14.78 -9.46 6.25
CA ALA A 169 -15.66 -10.27 5.40
C ALA A 169 -16.24 -9.48 4.21
N LEU A 170 -16.61 -8.21 4.38
CA LEU A 170 -17.10 -7.38 3.28
C LEU A 170 -15.97 -7.05 2.30
N VAL A 171 -14.78 -6.73 2.81
CA VAL A 171 -13.60 -6.45 2.00
C VAL A 171 -13.23 -7.66 1.14
N GLN A 172 -13.21 -8.86 1.75
CA GLN A 172 -12.98 -10.11 1.03
C GLN A 172 -14.03 -10.33 -0.06
N MET A 173 -15.32 -10.21 0.28
CA MET A 173 -16.38 -10.38 -0.71
C MET A 173 -16.22 -9.41 -1.88
N LEU A 174 -15.89 -8.14 -1.64
CA LEU A 174 -15.65 -7.18 -2.72
C LEU A 174 -14.49 -7.60 -3.63
N PHE A 175 -13.41 -8.14 -3.07
CA PHE A 175 -12.24 -8.58 -3.85
C PHE A 175 -12.48 -9.85 -4.65
N THR A 176 -13.30 -10.77 -4.13
CA THR A 176 -13.56 -12.06 -4.76
C THR A 176 -14.80 -12.09 -5.64
N ASP A 177 -15.62 -11.03 -5.65
CA ASP A 177 -16.83 -10.96 -6.48
C ASP A 177 -16.45 -10.74 -7.96
N ASP A 178 -16.99 -11.57 -8.85
CA ASP A 178 -16.71 -11.56 -10.30
C ASP A 178 -17.31 -10.33 -11.01
#